data_AF-A0A966SV35-F1
#
_entry.id   AF-A0A966SV35-F1
#
_cell.length_a   1.000
_cell.length_b   1.000
_cell.length_c   1.000
_cell.angle_alpha   90.00
_cell.angle_beta   90.00
_cell.angle_gamma   90.00
#
_symmetry.space_group_name_H-M   'P 1'
#
loop_
_entity.id
_entity.type
_entity.pdbx_description
1 polymer ?
#
loop_
_entity_poly.entity_id
_entity_poly.type
_entity_poly.pdbx_seq_one_letter_code
_entity_poly.pdbx_strand_id
1 'polypeptide(L)'
;MADQLLTANLWLPAYLRQRSVPWPEGVRDILLCVCDHFEPLHHADKTEALRRMALWNDAFPKNIAPFRDADGIRPRHTCFYPIEQYDRDILNEIRTLVKASGAEVELHLHHDRDTPENHRARLLEGKARFESHDFLSLDAQGRSR
;
A
#
# COMPACT_ATOMS: atom_id res chain seq x y z
N MET A 1 -7.76 -19.54 16.07
CA MET A 1 -7.78 -18.74 17.32
C MET A 1 -6.70 -19.15 18.32
N ALA A 2 -6.15 -20.38 18.28
CA ALA A 2 -5.12 -20.83 19.24
C ALA A 2 -3.70 -20.26 19.01
N ASP A 3 -3.32 -19.94 17.76
CA ASP A 3 -1.93 -19.53 17.45
C ASP A 3 -1.54 -18.11 17.85
N GLN A 4 -2.51 -17.21 18.05
CA GLN A 4 -2.20 -15.82 18.44
C GLN A 4 -1.66 -15.70 19.88
N LEU A 5 -1.85 -16.72 20.71
CA LEU A 5 -1.31 -16.76 22.08
C LEU A 5 0.12 -17.31 22.13
N LEU A 6 0.61 -17.96 21.07
CA LEU A 6 1.97 -18.54 21.03
C LEU A 6 3.07 -17.47 21.15
N THR A 7 2.77 -16.23 20.77
CA THR A 7 3.70 -15.08 20.85
C THR A 7 3.41 -14.15 22.02
N ALA A 8 2.45 -14.49 22.90
CA ALA A 8 2.04 -13.64 24.02
C ALA A 8 3.21 -13.30 24.95
N ASN A 9 4.13 -14.23 25.18
CA ASN A 9 5.35 -14.00 25.96
C ASN A 9 6.27 -12.91 25.36
N LEU A 10 6.19 -12.63 24.05
CA LEU A 10 6.99 -11.61 23.36
C LEU A 10 6.42 -10.20 23.57
N TRP A 11 5.09 -10.03 23.50
CA TRP A 11 4.46 -8.71 23.53
C TRP A 11 3.74 -8.38 24.86
N LEU A 12 3.16 -9.37 25.54
CA LEU A 12 2.31 -9.16 26.72
C LEU A 12 3.06 -8.51 27.89
N PRO A 13 4.32 -8.88 28.23
CA PRO A 13 5.05 -8.19 29.29
C PRO A 13 5.30 -6.71 28.98
N ALA A 14 5.56 -6.36 27.72
CA ALA A 14 5.73 -4.96 27.31
C ALA A 14 4.40 -4.20 27.37
N TYR A 15 3.32 -4.81 26.90
CA TYR A 15 1.96 -4.27 26.95
C TYR A 15 1.51 -3.98 28.39
N LEU A 16 1.70 -4.93 29.32
CA LEU A 16 1.34 -4.75 30.73
C LEU A 16 2.22 -3.72 31.46
N ARG A 17 3.44 -3.47 30.98
CA ARG A 17 4.33 -2.42 31.50
C ARG A 17 4.03 -1.04 30.89
N GLN A 18 3.16 -0.96 29.89
CA GLN A 18 2.81 0.30 29.26
C GLN A 18 2.10 1.18 30.29
N ARG A 19 2.71 2.33 30.62
CA ARG A 19 2.09 3.31 31.51
C ARG A 19 0.91 3.93 30.79
N SER A 20 -0.23 3.99 31.46
CA SER A 20 -1.35 4.82 31.00
C SER A 20 -0.86 6.26 30.96
N VAL A 21 -0.78 6.82 29.75
CA VAL A 21 -0.52 8.24 29.55
C VAL A 21 -1.84 8.98 29.64
N PRO A 22 -1.94 10.06 30.44
CA PRO A 22 -3.15 10.87 30.49
C PRO A 22 -3.44 11.41 29.09
N TRP A 23 -4.71 11.41 28.73
CA TRP A 23 -5.13 11.95 27.43
C TRP A 23 -4.90 13.47 27.41
N PRO A 24 -4.29 14.03 26.36
CA PRO A 24 -4.15 15.48 26.23
C PRO A 24 -5.52 16.15 26.17
N GLU A 25 -5.60 17.36 26.73
CA GLU A 25 -6.76 18.25 26.62
C GLU A 25 -6.76 18.93 25.24
N GLY A 26 -7.95 19.18 24.68
CA GLY A 26 -8.11 19.87 23.38
C GLY A 26 -8.56 18.96 22.22
N VAL A 27 -8.40 19.47 20.99
CA VAL A 27 -8.74 18.77 19.74
C VAL A 27 -7.83 17.56 19.56
N ARG A 28 -8.40 16.45 19.09
CA ARG A 28 -7.70 15.19 18.85
C ARG A 28 -7.80 14.82 17.39
N ASP A 29 -6.67 14.87 16.69
CA ASP A 29 -6.57 14.38 15.32
C ASP A 29 -6.33 12.86 15.35
N ILE A 30 -7.19 12.12 14.64
CA ILE A 30 -7.09 10.68 14.51
C ILE A 30 -6.70 10.36 13.08
N LEU A 31 -5.52 9.76 12.91
CA LEU A 31 -5.12 9.18 11.63
C LEU A 31 -5.61 7.73 11.57
N LEU A 32 -6.55 7.45 10.67
CA LEU A 32 -6.96 6.08 10.34
C LEU A 32 -6.24 5.62 9.08
N CYS A 33 -5.44 4.56 9.21
CA CYS A 33 -4.78 3.91 8.08
C CYS A 33 -5.19 2.44 8.04
N VAL A 34 -5.56 1.95 6.85
CA VAL A 34 -5.79 0.54 6.59
C VAL A 34 -4.69 0.09 5.63
N CYS A 35 -3.82 -0.79 6.11
CA CYS A 35 -2.72 -1.34 5.34
C CYS A 35 -3.07 -2.77 4.92
N ASP A 36 -3.05 -3.04 3.63
CA ASP A 36 -3.19 -4.37 3.06
C ASP A 36 -2.29 -4.50 1.83
N HIS A 37 -2.00 -5.74 1.44
CA HIS A 37 -1.27 -6.02 0.20
C HIS A 37 -2.19 -5.77 -1.00
N PHE A 38 -1.74 -4.99 -1.98
CA PHE A 38 -2.50 -4.75 -3.20
C PHE A 38 -2.02 -5.66 -4.32
N GLU A 39 -2.56 -6.88 -4.36
CA GLU A 39 -2.12 -7.94 -5.28
C GLU A 39 -3.27 -8.42 -6.20
N PRO A 40 -3.60 -7.70 -7.30
CA PRO A 40 -4.69 -8.09 -8.20
C PRO A 40 -4.56 -9.51 -8.76
N LEU A 41 -3.33 -9.98 -8.95
CA LEU A 41 -2.99 -11.32 -9.47
C LEU A 41 -2.97 -12.41 -8.37
N HIS A 42 -3.23 -12.07 -7.11
CA HIS A 42 -3.24 -13.04 -6.03
C HIS A 42 -4.31 -14.12 -6.27
N HIS A 43 -3.82 -15.36 -6.46
CA HIS A 43 -4.63 -16.52 -6.84
C HIS A 43 -5.57 -16.27 -8.03
N ALA A 44 -5.12 -15.49 -9.01
CA ALA A 44 -5.91 -15.10 -10.16
C ALA A 44 -5.07 -15.06 -11.44
N ASP A 45 -5.73 -15.21 -12.59
CA ASP A 45 -5.12 -14.90 -13.87
C ASP A 45 -5.24 -13.40 -14.19
N LYS A 46 -4.65 -12.99 -15.32
CA LYS A 46 -4.68 -11.60 -15.77
C LYS A 46 -6.10 -11.10 -16.06
N THR A 47 -6.98 -11.95 -16.58
CA THR A 47 -8.36 -11.58 -16.91
C THR A 47 -9.12 -11.19 -15.64
N GLU A 48 -9.01 -12.01 -14.60
CA GLU A 48 -9.62 -11.76 -13.31
C GLU A 48 -8.96 -10.55 -12.61
N ALA A 49 -7.65 -10.39 -12.70
CA ALA A 49 -6.95 -9.21 -12.18
C ALA A 49 -7.46 -7.91 -12.81
N LEU A 50 -7.64 -7.87 -14.13
CA LEU A 50 -8.22 -6.71 -14.83
C LEU A 50 -9.68 -6.48 -14.46
N ARG A 51 -10.47 -7.55 -14.25
CA ARG A 51 -11.84 -7.42 -13.74
C ARG A 51 -11.88 -6.81 -12.34
N ARG A 52 -10.96 -7.22 -11.45
CA ARG A 52 -10.80 -6.62 -10.11
C ARG A 52 -10.42 -5.15 -10.23
N MET A 53 -9.48 -4.81 -11.10
CA MET A 53 -9.10 -3.41 -11.33
C MET A 53 -10.25 -2.56 -11.86
N ALA A 54 -11.07 -3.08 -12.78
CA ALA A 54 -12.25 -2.38 -13.26
C ALA A 54 -13.24 -2.08 -12.12
N LEU A 55 -13.45 -3.02 -11.19
CA LEU A 55 -14.27 -2.81 -10.00
C LEU A 55 -13.68 -1.71 -9.10
N TRP A 56 -12.37 -1.72 -8.87
CA TRP A 56 -11.69 -0.67 -8.10
C TRP A 56 -11.84 0.70 -8.74
N ASN A 57 -11.59 0.80 -10.05
CA ASN A 57 -11.73 2.04 -10.82
C ASN A 57 -13.16 2.61 -10.79
N ASP A 58 -14.17 1.74 -10.76
CA ASP A 58 -15.57 2.17 -10.69
C ASP A 58 -16.03 2.52 -9.26
N ALA A 59 -15.80 1.61 -8.30
CA ALA A 59 -16.41 1.68 -6.99
C ALA A 59 -15.64 2.58 -6.01
N PHE A 60 -14.31 2.50 -6.00
CA PHE A 60 -13.52 3.19 -4.97
C PHE A 60 -13.68 4.71 -5.02
N PRO A 61 -13.54 5.40 -6.18
CA PRO A 61 -13.76 6.85 -6.26
C PRO A 61 -15.17 7.28 -5.81
N LYS A 62 -16.20 6.48 -6.12
CA LYS A 62 -17.59 6.75 -5.72
C LYS A 62 -17.76 6.61 -4.21
N ASN A 63 -17.19 5.55 -3.63
CA ASN A 63 -17.28 5.26 -2.21
C ASN A 63 -16.62 6.35 -1.36
N ILE A 64 -15.49 6.90 -1.80
CA ILE A 64 -14.78 7.95 -1.04
C ILE A 64 -15.33 9.36 -1.30
N ALA A 65 -16.10 9.57 -2.37
CA ALA A 65 -16.54 10.90 -2.82
C ALA A 65 -17.31 11.73 -1.76
N PRO A 66 -18.14 11.15 -0.88
CA PRO A 66 -18.87 11.91 0.15
C PRO A 66 -18.00 12.35 1.34
N PHE A 67 -16.84 11.71 1.56
CA PHE A 67 -16.06 11.87 2.79
C PHE A 67 -14.93 12.87 2.63
N ARG A 68 -14.66 13.66 3.67
CA ARG A 68 -13.49 14.54 3.80
C ARG A 68 -12.99 14.52 5.23
N ASP A 69 -11.67 14.57 5.41
CA ASP A 69 -11.05 14.82 6.71
C ASP A 69 -11.05 16.32 7.08
N ALA A 70 -10.39 16.67 8.18
CA ALA A 70 -10.29 18.04 8.68
C ALA A 70 -9.60 19.01 7.71
N ASP A 71 -8.74 18.49 6.82
CA ASP A 71 -8.02 19.25 5.80
C ASP A 71 -8.77 19.29 4.45
N GLY A 72 -9.97 18.70 4.39
CA GLY A 72 -10.76 18.66 3.16
C GLY A 72 -10.25 17.63 2.15
N ILE A 73 -9.51 16.61 2.60
CA ILE A 73 -8.94 15.55 1.77
C ILE A 73 -9.84 14.30 1.84
N ARG A 74 -10.07 13.66 0.68
CA ARG A 74 -10.78 12.37 0.61
C ARG A 74 -9.89 11.25 1.14
N PRO A 75 -10.46 10.16 1.71
CA PRO A 75 -9.68 8.96 2.00
C PRO A 75 -8.82 8.53 0.81
N ARG A 76 -7.53 8.26 1.05
CA ARG A 76 -6.60 7.75 0.05
C ARG A 76 -6.28 6.29 0.34
N HIS A 77 -5.92 5.56 -0.72
CA HIS A 77 -5.46 4.18 -0.61
C HIS A 77 -4.06 4.08 -1.20
N THR A 78 -3.14 3.44 -0.48
CA THR A 78 -1.79 3.17 -0.97
C THR A 78 -1.75 1.74 -1.49
N CYS A 79 -1.54 1.59 -2.79
CA CYS A 79 -1.49 0.31 -3.48
C CYS A 79 -0.06 -0.25 -3.43
N PHE A 80 0.23 -1.08 -2.43
CA PHE A 80 1.49 -1.81 -2.33
C PHE A 80 1.54 -2.94 -3.36
N TYR A 81 2.13 -2.67 -4.53
CA TYR A 81 2.11 -3.59 -5.67
C TYR A 81 3.41 -4.42 -5.76
N PRO A 82 3.31 -5.76 -5.87
CA PRO A 82 4.46 -6.66 -5.95
C PRO A 82 5.23 -6.49 -7.26
N ILE A 83 6.49 -6.06 -7.19
CA ILE A 83 7.33 -5.80 -8.38
C ILE A 83 7.65 -7.04 -9.22
N GLU A 84 7.62 -8.22 -8.60
CA GLU A 84 7.76 -9.51 -9.26
C GLU A 84 6.53 -9.89 -10.10
N GLN A 85 5.36 -9.31 -9.81
CA GLN A 85 4.14 -9.51 -10.58
C GLN A 85 3.92 -8.39 -11.60
N TYR A 86 4.97 -7.70 -12.04
CA TYR A 86 4.88 -6.63 -13.03
C TYR A 86 4.03 -7.04 -14.25
N ASP A 87 2.95 -6.30 -14.46
CA ASP A 87 2.16 -6.35 -15.69
C ASP A 87 1.79 -4.92 -16.09
N ARG A 88 2.09 -4.57 -17.33
CA ARG A 88 1.91 -3.21 -17.85
C ARG A 88 0.45 -2.78 -17.85
N ASP A 89 -0.47 -3.68 -18.18
CA ASP A 89 -1.89 -3.33 -18.31
C ASP A 89 -2.52 -3.12 -16.94
N ILE A 90 -2.15 -3.96 -15.96
CA ILE A 90 -2.60 -3.79 -14.57
C ILE A 90 -2.07 -2.48 -13.99
N LEU A 91 -0.79 -2.15 -14.21
CA LEU A 91 -0.22 -0.88 -13.75
C LEU A 91 -0.87 0.34 -14.41
N ASN A 92 -1.25 0.25 -15.70
CA ASN A 92 -2.03 1.29 -16.35
C ASN A 92 -3.41 1.47 -15.70
N GLU A 93 -4.08 0.39 -15.32
CA GLU A 93 -5.36 0.48 -14.60
C GLU A 93 -5.20 1.09 -13.20
N ILE A 94 -4.11 0.78 -12.48
CA ILE A 94 -3.79 1.41 -11.19
C ILE A 94 -3.55 2.90 -11.39
N ARG A 95 -2.87 3.32 -12.47
CA ARG A 95 -2.70 4.74 -12.79
C ARG A 95 -4.04 5.45 -12.99
N THR A 96 -5.01 4.80 -13.62
CA THR A 96 -6.38 5.34 -13.74
C THR A 96 -7.00 5.56 -12.36
N LEU A 97 -6.84 4.60 -11.44
CA LEU A 97 -7.34 4.69 -10.07
C LEU A 97 -6.70 5.85 -9.31
N VAL A 98 -5.37 5.99 -9.41
CA VAL A 98 -4.58 7.08 -8.83
C VAL A 98 -5.12 8.43 -9.31
N LYS A 99 -5.33 8.61 -10.61
CA LYS A 99 -5.85 9.88 -11.16
C LYS A 99 -7.27 10.20 -10.69
N ALA A 100 -8.12 9.18 -10.56
CA ALA A 100 -9.52 9.37 -10.18
C ALA A 100 -9.74 9.57 -8.67
N SER A 101 -8.90 8.95 -7.83
CA SER A 101 -9.10 8.87 -6.38
C SER A 101 -7.99 9.51 -5.56
N GLY A 102 -6.89 9.93 -6.17
CA GLY A 102 -5.63 10.33 -5.53
C GLY A 102 -5.02 9.24 -4.65
N ALA A 103 -5.34 7.97 -4.93
CA ALA A 103 -4.59 6.84 -4.42
C ALA A 103 -3.10 6.96 -4.79
N GLU A 104 -2.27 6.23 -4.06
CA GLU A 104 -0.82 6.17 -4.25
C GLU A 104 -0.42 4.75 -4.63
N VAL A 105 0.78 4.60 -5.19
CA VAL A 105 1.37 3.29 -5.51
C VAL A 105 2.70 3.21 -4.83
N GLU A 106 2.91 2.12 -4.10
CA GLU A 106 4.16 1.84 -3.39
C GLU A 106 4.67 0.46 -3.77
N LEU A 107 5.98 0.26 -3.58
CA LEU A 107 6.65 -0.98 -3.90
C LEU A 107 6.40 -2.03 -2.81
N HIS A 108 6.01 -3.23 -3.24
CA HIS A 108 6.00 -4.44 -2.43
C HIS A 108 6.91 -5.50 -3.07
N LEU A 109 7.54 -6.35 -2.26
CA LEU A 109 8.39 -7.43 -2.74
C LEU A 109 8.25 -8.63 -1.81
N HIS A 110 7.82 -9.77 -2.35
CA HIS A 110 7.91 -11.04 -1.65
C HIS A 110 9.37 -11.49 -1.61
N HIS A 111 9.85 -11.79 -0.41
CA HIS A 111 11.26 -12.09 -0.14
C HIS A 111 11.46 -13.46 0.56
N ASP A 112 10.55 -14.41 0.36
CA ASP A 112 10.68 -15.74 0.96
C ASP A 112 11.96 -16.43 0.46
N ARG A 113 12.81 -16.85 1.41
CA ARG A 113 14.11 -17.51 1.17
C ARG A 113 15.03 -16.76 0.19
N ASP A 114 14.99 -15.43 0.21
CA ASP A 114 15.78 -14.59 -0.67
C ASP A 114 17.24 -14.41 -0.19
N THR A 115 18.12 -13.90 -1.06
CA THR A 115 19.49 -13.46 -0.70
C THR A 115 19.62 -11.95 -0.79
N PRO A 116 20.58 -11.31 -0.09
CA PRO A 116 20.80 -9.87 -0.20
C PRO A 116 21.04 -9.39 -1.65
N GLU A 117 21.75 -10.19 -2.45
CA GLU A 117 22.08 -9.88 -3.84
C GLU A 117 20.83 -9.92 -4.72
N ASN A 118 20.02 -10.98 -4.58
CA ASN A 118 18.76 -11.10 -5.32
C ASN A 118 17.76 -10.03 -4.89
N HIS A 119 17.64 -9.77 -3.59
CA HIS A 119 16.79 -8.72 -3.04
C HIS A 119 17.13 -7.36 -3.66
N ARG A 120 18.43 -6.99 -3.65
CA ARG A 120 18.90 -5.75 -4.27
C ARG A 120 18.63 -5.71 -5.77
N ALA A 121 18.88 -6.80 -6.48
CA ALA A 121 18.65 -6.88 -7.93
C ALA A 121 17.16 -6.68 -8.27
N ARG A 122 16.26 -7.36 -7.55
CA ARG A 122 14.81 -7.24 -7.72
C ARG A 122 14.31 -5.83 -7.44
N LEU A 123 14.75 -5.21 -6.33
CA LEU A 123 14.39 -3.83 -6.02
C LEU A 123 14.81 -2.84 -7.12
N LEU A 124 16.03 -2.98 -7.65
CA LEU A 124 16.51 -2.11 -8.73
C LEU A 124 15.72 -2.32 -10.03
N GLU A 125 15.40 -3.57 -10.37
CA GLU A 125 14.57 -3.89 -11.54
C GLU A 125 13.14 -3.35 -11.37
N GLY A 126 12.53 -3.57 -10.21
CA GLY A 126 11.20 -3.07 -9.87
C GLY A 126 11.13 -1.54 -9.93
N LYS A 127 12.15 -0.86 -9.37
CA LYS A 127 12.29 0.59 -9.47
C LYS A 127 12.27 1.06 -10.93
N ALA A 128 13.15 0.52 -11.77
CA ALA A 128 13.23 0.90 -13.19
C ALA A 128 11.90 0.66 -13.95
N ARG A 129 11.18 -0.42 -13.61
CA ARG A 129 9.84 -0.68 -14.17
C ARG A 129 8.85 0.40 -13.74
N PHE A 130 8.82 0.80 -12.48
CA PHE A 130 7.90 1.82 -11.96
C PHE A 130 8.23 3.24 -12.44
N GLU A 131 9.51 3.54 -12.70
CA GLU A 131 9.91 4.79 -13.36
C GLU A 131 9.19 5.00 -14.69
N SER A 132 9.01 3.92 -15.46
CA SER A 132 8.28 3.98 -16.75
C SER A 132 6.77 4.25 -16.61
N HIS A 133 6.25 4.22 -15.38
CA HIS A 133 4.83 4.44 -15.05
C HIS A 133 4.58 5.71 -14.23
N ASP A 134 5.56 6.61 -14.12
CA ASP A 134 5.49 7.86 -13.32
C ASP A 134 4.97 7.66 -11.88
N PHE A 135 5.19 6.46 -11.30
CA PHE A 135 4.77 6.15 -9.94
C PHE A 135 5.79 6.58 -8.89
N LEU A 136 7.02 6.85 -9.30
CA LEU A 136 8.07 7.27 -8.39
C LEU A 136 8.16 8.78 -8.33
N SER A 137 8.28 9.29 -7.11
CA SER A 137 8.58 10.70 -6.87
C SER A 137 9.94 11.06 -7.44
N LEU A 138 10.13 12.31 -7.83
CA LEU A 138 11.44 12.82 -8.24
C LEU A 138 12.13 13.50 -7.05
N ASP A 139 13.44 13.33 -6.96
CA ASP A 139 14.27 14.13 -6.06
C ASP A 139 14.45 15.56 -6.59
N ALA A 140 15.12 16.42 -5.81
CA ALA A 140 15.38 17.81 -6.20
C ALA A 140 16.25 17.96 -7.46
N GLN A 141 16.88 16.88 -7.93
CA GLN A 141 17.69 16.82 -9.14
C GLN A 141 16.94 16.16 -10.31
N GLY A 142 15.65 15.84 -10.15
CA GLY A 142 14.81 15.22 -11.17
C GLY A 142 15.06 13.72 -11.35
N ARG A 143 15.78 13.06 -10.44
CA ARG A 143 16.00 11.61 -10.47
C ARG A 143 14.88 10.93 -9.70
N SER A 144 14.39 9.81 -10.20
CA SER A 144 13.39 9.02 -9.48
C SER A 144 13.95 8.55 -8.14
N ARG A 145 13.20 8.81 -7.09
CA ARG A 145 13.47 8.44 -5.71
C ARG A 145 12.83 7.10 -5.41
#